data_AF-A0A848CSY8-F1
#
_entry.id   AF-A0A848CSY8-F1
#
_cell.length_a   1.000
_cell.length_b   1.000
_cell.length_c   1.000
_cell.angle_alpha   90.00
_cell.angle_beta   90.00
_cell.angle_gamma   90.00
#
_symmetry.space_group_name_H-M   'P 1'
#
loop_
_entity.id
_entity.type
_entity.pdbx_description
1 polymer ?
#
loop_
_entity_poly.entity_id
_entity_poly.type
_entity_poly.pdbx_seq_one_letter_code
_entity_poly.pdbx_strand_id
1 'polypeptide(L)'
;MTTPYLCPACKSNRTRFAIIEQVPRYVKMDPQSGEIVEEYSSGTLDAFHLPYQGSVRRIQCGACGLTEDEQTFIAMANNYKR
;
A
#
# COMPACT_ATOMS: atom_id res chain seq x y z
N MET A 1 -6.89 17.40 -1.66
CA MET A 1 -5.63 18.16 -1.53
C MET A 1 -4.64 17.59 -2.54
N THR A 2 -3.88 18.45 -3.21
CA THR A 2 -2.86 18.05 -4.20
C THR A 2 -1.49 17.99 -3.52
N THR A 3 -0.99 16.79 -3.23
CA THR A 3 0.32 16.59 -2.57
C THR A 3 1.37 16.14 -3.61
N PRO A 4 2.58 16.75 -3.63
CA PRO A 4 3.62 16.36 -4.57
C PRO A 4 4.30 15.05 -4.16
N TYR A 5 4.71 14.26 -5.16
CA TYR A 5 5.50 13.04 -4.96
C TYR A 5 6.88 13.16 -5.58
N LEU A 6 7.85 12.48 -4.95
CA LEU A 6 9.17 12.22 -5.49
C LEU A 6 9.52 10.77 -5.19
N CYS A 7 9.93 10.01 -6.20
CA CYS A 7 10.33 8.63 -5.98
C CYS A 7 11.58 8.54 -5.07
N PRO A 8 11.53 7.79 -3.95
CA PRO A 8 12.67 7.64 -3.05
C PRO A 8 13.80 6.79 -3.64
N ALA A 9 13.49 5.86 -4.55
CA ALA A 9 14.49 5.01 -5.20
C ALA A 9 15.26 5.75 -6.31
N CYS A 10 14.57 6.26 -7.34
CA CYS A 10 15.24 6.89 -8.49
C CYS A 10 15.58 8.37 -8.27
N LYS A 11 14.99 9.01 -7.25
CA LYS A 11 15.25 10.41 -6.82
C LYS A 11 15.06 11.49 -7.91
N SER A 12 14.47 11.13 -9.05
CA SER A 12 14.31 12.02 -10.21
C SER A 12 12.86 12.13 -10.68
N ASN A 13 12.08 11.06 -10.59
CA ASN A 13 10.70 11.06 -11.08
C ASN A 13 9.78 11.83 -10.13
N ARG A 14 9.10 12.86 -10.67
CA ARG A 14 8.14 13.73 -9.99
C ARG A 14 6.79 13.81 -10.71
N THR A 15 6.60 13.08 -11.81
CA THR A 15 5.49 13.33 -12.75
C THR A 15 4.69 12.10 -13.13
N ARG A 16 5.22 10.89 -13.00
CA ARG A 16 4.56 9.66 -13.46
C ARG A 16 4.41 8.67 -12.31
N PHE A 17 3.19 8.49 -11.82
CA PHE A 17 2.90 7.56 -10.73
C PHE A 17 1.58 6.83 -10.99
N ALA A 18 1.47 5.58 -10.56
CA ALA A 18 0.19 4.92 -10.38
C ALA A 18 -0.19 4.98 -8.90
N ILE A 19 -1.42 5.39 -8.61
CA ILE A 19 -2.00 5.40 -7.26
C ILE A 19 -2.81 4.12 -7.11
N ILE A 20 -2.51 3.33 -6.08
CA ILE A 20 -3.10 2.02 -5.83
C ILE A 20 -3.88 2.13 -4.52
N GLU A 21 -5.21 2.06 -4.61
CA GLU A 21 -6.10 1.93 -3.46
C GLU A 21 -6.09 0.46 -3.00
N GLN A 22 -5.81 0.22 -1.73
CA GLN A 22 -5.78 -1.11 -1.14
C GLN A 22 -7.13 -1.43 -0.48
N VAL A 23 -7.72 -2.56 -0.86
CA VAL A 23 -8.92 -3.11 -0.22
C VAL A 23 -8.56 -4.47 0.39
N PRO A 24 -8.31 -4.54 1.71
CA PRO A 24 -7.96 -5.79 2.38
C PRO A 24 -9.09 -6.82 2.24
N ARG A 25 -8.72 -8.08 1.94
CA ARG A 25 -9.60 -9.24 2.03
C ARG A 25 -9.19 -10.08 3.22
N TYR A 26 -10.10 -10.25 4.16
CA TYR A 26 -9.87 -11.02 5.37
C TYR A 26 -10.37 -12.45 5.14
N VAL A 27 -9.47 -13.42 5.19
CA VAL A 27 -9.79 -14.82 4.89
C VAL A 27 -9.12 -15.74 5.90
N LYS A 28 -9.75 -16.88 6.17
CA LYS A 28 -9.12 -18.04 6.79
C LYS A 28 -8.90 -19.09 5.72
N MET A 29 -7.73 -19.71 5.72
CA MET A 29 -7.34 -20.70 4.73
C MET A 29 -7.00 -22.02 5.40
N ASP A 30 -7.23 -23.12 4.67
CA ASP A 30 -6.68 -24.43 5.04
C ASP A 30 -5.15 -24.42 4.83
N PRO A 31 -4.36 -24.83 5.84
CA PRO A 31 -2.90 -24.75 5.76
C PRO A 31 -2.26 -25.80 4.84
N GLN A 32 -2.98 -26.85 4.43
CA GLN A 32 -2.45 -27.89 3.54
C GLN A 32 -2.82 -27.62 2.07
N SER A 33 -4.08 -27.27 1.79
CA SER A 33 -4.57 -27.04 0.42
C SER A 33 -4.45 -25.59 -0.03
N GLY A 34 -4.44 -24.63 0.90
CA GLY A 34 -4.52 -23.20 0.60
C GLY A 34 -5.93 -22.72 0.21
N GLU A 35 -6.95 -23.57 0.31
CA GLU A 35 -8.33 -23.19 0.02
C GLU A 35 -8.86 -22.21 1.06
N ILE A 36 -9.65 -21.22 0.61
CA ILE A 36 -10.36 -20.30 1.52
C ILE A 36 -11.50 -21.08 2.17
N VAL A 37 -11.42 -21.26 3.49
CA VAL A 37 -12.46 -21.94 4.27
C VAL A 37 -13.50 -20.96 4.81
N GLU A 38 -13.12 -19.68 4.98
CA GLU A 38 -14.00 -18.64 5.52
C GLU A 38 -13.54 -17.25 5.06
N GLU A 39 -14.49 -16.36 4.75
CA GLU A 39 -14.24 -14.94 4.50
C GLU A 39 -14.87 -14.09 5.60
N TYR A 40 -14.16 -13.05 6.04
CA TYR A 40 -14.61 -12.16 7.10
C TYR A 40 -14.90 -10.76 6.57
N SER A 41 -15.85 -10.08 7.20
CA SER A 41 -16.01 -8.64 7.06
C SER A 41 -15.14 -7.90 8.10
N SER A 42 -14.78 -6.64 7.81
CA SER A 42 -13.99 -5.82 8.73
C SER A 42 -14.64 -5.58 10.09
N GLY A 43 -15.98 -5.74 10.20
CA GLY A 43 -16.72 -5.59 11.44
C GLY A 43 -16.96 -6.90 12.21
N THR A 44 -16.55 -8.04 11.65
CA THR A 44 -16.83 -9.38 12.20
C THR A 44 -15.57 -10.24 12.22
N LEU A 45 -14.41 -9.62 12.47
CA LEU A 45 -13.17 -10.33 12.66
C LEU A 45 -13.23 -11.16 13.95
N ASP A 46 -12.68 -12.37 13.90
CA ASP A 46 -12.57 -13.21 15.09
C ASP A 46 -11.48 -12.68 16.07
N ALA A 47 -11.45 -13.23 17.28
CA ALA A 47 -10.53 -12.78 18.33
C ALA A 47 -9.04 -12.97 17.99
N PHE A 48 -8.72 -13.84 17.03
CA PHE A 48 -7.35 -14.11 16.58
C PHE A 48 -7.03 -13.41 15.25
N HIS A 49 -7.94 -12.58 14.75
CA HIS A 49 -7.82 -11.90 13.46
C HIS A 49 -7.74 -10.39 13.66
N LEU A 50 -6.52 -9.86 13.63
CA LEU A 50 -6.30 -8.42 13.73
C LEU A 50 -6.76 -7.70 12.45
N PRO A 51 -7.41 -6.52 12.56
CA PRO A 51 -7.73 -5.71 11.40
C PRO A 51 -6.45 -5.24 10.70
N TYR A 52 -6.53 -5.00 9.39
CA TYR A 52 -5.41 -4.46 8.62
C TYR A 52 -5.06 -3.06 9.11
N GLN A 53 -3.81 -2.85 9.50
CA GLN A 53 -3.28 -1.56 9.96
C GLN A 53 -2.29 -0.92 8.98
N GLY A 54 -2.11 -1.51 7.79
CA GLY A 54 -1.25 -0.93 6.75
C GLY A 54 -1.91 0.24 6.03
N SER A 55 -1.21 0.81 5.05
CA SER A 55 -1.73 1.96 4.32
C SER A 55 -2.96 1.66 3.49
N VAL A 56 -3.84 2.64 3.40
CA VAL A 56 -4.97 2.60 2.45
C VAL A 56 -4.48 2.74 1.01
N ARG A 57 -3.32 3.39 0.80
CA ARG A 57 -2.77 3.69 -0.52
C ARG A 57 -1.30 3.33 -0.66
N ARG A 58 -0.96 2.77 -1.81
CA ARG A 58 0.41 2.62 -2.28
C ARG A 58 0.61 3.38 -3.58
N ILE A 59 1.84 3.77 -3.84
CA ILE A 59 2.25 4.52 -5.03
C ILE A 59 3.29 3.71 -5.76
N GLN A 60 3.07 3.46 -7.05
CA GLN A 60 4.09 2.93 -7.95
C GLN A 60 4.75 4.05 -8.74
N CYS A 61 6.08 4.10 -8.72
CA CYS A 61 6.88 4.95 -9.58
C CYS A 61 6.79 4.47 -11.04
N GLY A 62 6.23 5.27 -11.94
CA GLY A 62 6.14 4.94 -13.36
C GLY A 62 7.48 4.96 -14.12
N ALA A 63 8.57 5.41 -13.49
CA ALA A 63 9.90 5.44 -14.11
C ALA A 63 10.78 4.24 -13.72
N CYS A 64 10.65 3.73 -12.50
CA CYS A 64 11.55 2.68 -11.98
C CYS A 64 10.81 1.50 -11.33
N GLY A 65 9.48 1.52 -11.29
CA GLY A 65 8.65 0.40 -10.82
C GLY A 65 8.55 0.24 -9.30
N LEU A 66 9.25 1.04 -8.49
CA LEU A 66 9.12 0.97 -7.02
C LEU A 66 7.67 1.20 -6.60
N THR A 67 7.08 0.25 -5.88
CA THR A 67 5.76 0.38 -5.25
C THR A 67 5.91 0.47 -3.74
N GLU A 68 5.60 1.63 -3.16
CA GLU A 68 5.70 1.85 -1.70
C GLU A 68 4.53 2.65 -1.13
N ASP A 69 4.49 2.82 0.19
CA ASP A 69 3.57 3.69 0.92
C ASP A 69 3.59 5.12 0.36
N GLU A 70 2.41 5.71 0.23
CA GLU A 70 2.26 7.09 -0.24
C GLU A 70 3.06 8.10 0.60
N GLN A 71 3.13 7.90 1.92
CA GLN A 71 3.87 8.79 2.81
C GLN A 71 5.37 8.80 2.52
N THR A 72 5.93 7.70 2.05
CA THR A 72 7.35 7.62 1.66
C THR A 72 7.65 8.56 0.48
N PHE A 73 6.77 8.63 -0.50
CA PHE A 73 6.91 9.52 -1.66
C PHE A 73 6.69 11.00 -1.30
N ILE A 74 5.72 11.27 -0.42
CA ILE A 74 5.45 12.62 0.11
C ILE A 74 6.64 13.12 0.93
N ALA A 75 7.11 12.31 1.88
CA ALA A 75 8.25 12.65 2.73
C ALA A 75 9.51 12.90 1.90
N MET A 76 9.74 12.07 0.85
CA MET A 76 10.83 12.30 -0.09
C MET A 76 10.66 13.63 -0.83
N ALA A 77 9.47 13.97 -1.31
CA ALA A 77 9.23 15.24 -2.00
C ALA A 77 9.46 16.47 -1.10
N ASN A 78 9.07 16.37 0.17
CA ASN A 78 9.17 17.45 1.16
C ASN A 78 10.61 17.67 1.65
N ASN A 79 11.39 16.61 1.80
CA ASN A 79 12.73 16.68 2.40
C ASN A 79 13.88 16.69 1.39
N TYR A 80 13.60 16.47 0.10
CA TYR A 80 14.66 16.45 -0.91
C TYR A 80 15.23 17.85 -1.13
N LYS A 81 16.50 18.02 -0.75
CA LYS A 81 17.26 19.25 -0.98
C LYS A 81 17.23 19.57 -2.48
N ARG A 82 16.75 20.77 -2.81
CA ARG A 82 16.79 21.30 -4.18
C ARG A 82 18.18 21.76 -4.53
#